data_AF-A0A2J8RDZ5-F1
#
_entry.id   AF-A0A2J8RDZ5-F1
#
_cell.length_a   1.000
_cell.length_b   1.000
_cell.length_c   1.000
_cell.angle_alpha   90.00
_cell.angle_beta   90.00
_cell.angle_gamma   90.00
#
_symmetry.space_group_name_H-M   'P 1'
#
loop_
_entity.id
_entity.type
_entity.pdbx_description
1 polymer ?
#
loop_
_entity_poly.entity_id
_entity_poly.type
_entity_poly.pdbx_seq_one_letter_code
_entity_poly.pdbx_strand_id
1 'polypeptide(L)'
;MVDYHAASQSYQYGPSSAGNGAGGGGSMGDYMAQEDDWDRDLLLDPAWEKQQRKTFTAWCNSHLRKAGTQIENIDEDFRDGLKLMLLLEVIELDYYDSHNVNTRCQKICDQWDALGSLTHSRREALEKTEKQLEAIDQLHLEYAKRAAPFNNWMESAMEDLQDMFIVHTIEEIEGLISAHDQFKSTLPDADREREAILAIHKEAQRIAESNHIKLSGSNPYTTVTPQIINSKWEKVQQLVPKRDHALLEEQSKQQSNEHLRRQFASQANVVGPWIQTKME
;
A
#
# COMPACT_ATOMS: atom_id res chain seq x y z
N MET A 1 -11.78 -15.35 -16.31
CA MET A 1 -11.84 -15.76 -17.72
C MET A 1 -10.40 -16.03 -18.13
N VAL A 2 -9.99 -17.30 -18.17
CA VAL A 2 -8.59 -17.68 -18.41
C VAL A 2 -8.58 -18.59 -19.64
N ASP A 3 -7.98 -18.09 -20.72
CA ASP A 3 -7.84 -18.76 -22.02
C ASP A 3 -6.85 -19.92 -21.95
N TYR A 4 -7.23 -21.07 -22.52
CA TYR A 4 -6.35 -22.21 -22.76
C TYR A 4 -6.15 -22.37 -24.28
N HIS A 5 -4.90 -22.25 -24.72
CA HIS A 5 -4.42 -22.63 -26.05
C HIS A 5 -3.29 -23.65 -25.89
N ALA A 6 -3.51 -24.86 -26.42
CA ALA A 6 -2.47 -25.84 -26.74
C ALA A 6 -3.05 -26.80 -27.82
N ALA A 7 -2.68 -26.61 -29.08
CA ALA A 7 -1.55 -27.28 -29.76
C ALA A 7 -1.86 -28.75 -30.11
N SER A 8 -2.39 -28.96 -31.32
CA SER A 8 -2.55 -30.25 -32.00
C SER A 8 -1.34 -30.54 -32.88
N GLN A 9 -0.67 -31.69 -32.70
CA GLN A 9 0.21 -32.28 -33.71
C GLN A 9 -0.07 -33.77 -33.89
N SER A 10 -0.25 -34.14 -35.15
CA SER A 10 -0.52 -35.45 -35.73
C SER A 10 0.77 -36.24 -35.95
N TYR A 11 0.76 -37.55 -35.68
CA TYR A 11 1.77 -38.49 -36.14
C TYR A 11 1.18 -39.51 -37.12
N GLN A 12 1.86 -39.67 -38.25
CA GLN A 12 1.55 -40.57 -39.35
C GLN A 12 2.75 -41.51 -39.53
N TYR A 13 2.51 -42.81 -39.70
CA TYR A 13 3.55 -43.78 -40.06
C TYR A 13 3.07 -44.66 -41.21
N GLY A 14 3.94 -44.80 -42.22
CA GLY A 14 3.83 -45.70 -43.37
C GLY A 14 4.90 -46.80 -43.35
N PRO A 15 4.88 -47.74 -44.32
CA PRO A 15 5.11 -49.17 -44.07
C PRO A 15 6.35 -49.77 -44.76
N SER A 16 6.70 -51.03 -44.46
CA SER A 16 7.58 -51.97 -45.21
C SER A 16 7.59 -53.33 -44.49
N SER A 17 7.85 -54.52 -45.04
CA SER A 17 7.61 -55.21 -46.31
C SER A 17 8.17 -56.64 -46.16
N ALA A 18 7.43 -57.67 -46.60
CA ALA A 18 7.84 -58.98 -47.16
C ALA A 18 8.91 -59.89 -46.50
N GLY A 19 8.61 -61.20 -46.47
CA GLY A 19 9.59 -62.28 -46.33
C GLY A 19 8.93 -63.67 -46.34
N ASN A 20 9.41 -64.58 -47.19
CA ASN A 20 8.71 -65.73 -47.78
C ASN A 20 9.46 -67.06 -47.50
N GLY A 21 8.78 -68.21 -47.68
CA GLY A 21 9.39 -69.54 -47.94
C GLY A 21 9.03 -70.64 -46.93
N ALA A 22 8.96 -71.95 -47.22
CA ALA A 22 8.68 -72.83 -48.38
C ALA A 22 9.18 -74.25 -48.02
N GLY A 23 8.38 -75.30 -48.27
CA GLY A 23 8.78 -76.73 -48.39
C GLY A 23 8.96 -77.51 -47.07
N GLY A 24 8.61 -78.80 -46.92
CA GLY A 24 8.07 -79.82 -47.82
C GLY A 24 8.43 -81.24 -47.32
N GLY A 25 7.45 -82.17 -47.32
CA GLY A 25 7.64 -83.61 -47.60
C GLY A 25 7.99 -84.58 -46.45
N GLY A 26 7.26 -85.72 -46.41
CA GLY A 26 7.76 -86.99 -45.86
C GLY A 26 6.75 -87.83 -45.06
N SER A 27 6.20 -88.88 -45.67
CA SER A 27 5.31 -89.89 -45.10
C SER A 27 6.09 -91.15 -44.70
N MET A 28 5.82 -91.77 -43.54
CA MET A 28 5.76 -93.24 -43.32
C MET A 28 5.54 -93.55 -41.82
N GLY A 29 4.67 -94.52 -41.49
CA GLY A 29 4.93 -95.43 -40.36
C GLY A 29 3.94 -95.41 -39.19
N ASP A 30 3.06 -96.39 -39.24
CA ASP A 30 2.13 -96.96 -38.25
C ASP A 30 2.75 -97.31 -36.87
N TYR A 31 1.89 -97.66 -35.90
CA TYR A 31 2.10 -98.33 -34.60
C TYR A 31 2.16 -97.51 -33.28
N MET A 32 0.97 -97.37 -32.67
CA MET A 32 0.64 -97.45 -31.22
C MET A 32 1.56 -96.80 -30.16
N ALA A 33 1.13 -95.66 -29.60
CA ALA A 33 1.35 -95.23 -28.21
C ALA A 33 0.25 -94.21 -27.85
N GLN A 34 -0.79 -94.61 -27.11
CA GLN A 34 -0.90 -94.47 -25.66
C GLN A 34 -1.14 -93.02 -25.22
N GLU A 35 -2.37 -92.80 -24.76
CA GLU A 35 -2.97 -91.63 -24.10
C GLU A 35 -1.99 -90.57 -23.58
N ASP A 36 -2.06 -89.38 -24.19
CA ASP A 36 -1.63 -88.12 -23.60
C ASP A 36 -2.81 -87.13 -23.74
N ASP A 37 -3.85 -87.39 -22.97
CA ASP A 37 -5.08 -86.62 -22.83
C ASP A 37 -4.84 -85.43 -21.89
N TRP A 38 -4.05 -84.46 -22.36
CA TRP A 38 -3.94 -83.14 -21.72
C TRP A 38 -4.52 -82.06 -22.63
N ASP A 39 -5.78 -82.26 -23.03
CA ASP A 39 -6.60 -81.20 -23.61
C ASP A 39 -6.79 -80.09 -22.57
N ARG A 40 -6.12 -78.97 -22.86
CA ARG A 40 -6.14 -77.69 -22.16
C ARG A 40 -7.55 -77.04 -22.11
N ASP A 41 -8.58 -77.75 -22.57
CA ASP A 41 -9.96 -77.34 -22.78
C ASP A 41 -10.93 -77.81 -21.67
N LEU A 42 -10.47 -78.67 -20.75
CA LEU A 42 -11.26 -79.19 -19.61
C LEU A 42 -11.10 -78.40 -18.30
N LEU A 43 -10.40 -77.26 -18.32
CA LEU A 43 -10.05 -76.52 -17.10
C LEU A 43 -11.18 -75.66 -16.52
N LEU A 44 -12.35 -75.58 -17.18
CA LEU A 44 -13.48 -74.77 -16.74
C LEU A 44 -14.77 -75.60 -16.73
N ASP A 45 -15.32 -75.85 -15.54
CA ASP A 45 -16.62 -76.51 -15.40
C ASP A 45 -17.72 -75.62 -16.04
N PRO A 46 -18.42 -76.07 -17.09
CA PRO A 46 -19.48 -75.29 -17.74
C PRO A 46 -20.62 -74.89 -16.81
N ALA A 47 -20.89 -75.70 -15.77
CA ALA A 47 -21.88 -75.37 -14.75
C ALA A 47 -21.37 -74.25 -13.83
N TRP A 48 -20.09 -74.26 -13.51
CA TRP A 48 -19.42 -73.22 -12.72
C TRP A 48 -19.42 -71.88 -13.47
N GLU A 49 -19.09 -71.87 -14.76
CA GLU A 49 -19.12 -70.66 -15.58
C GLU A 49 -20.53 -70.05 -15.63
N LYS A 50 -21.55 -70.90 -15.81
CA LYS A 50 -22.96 -70.47 -15.82
C LYS A 50 -23.38 -69.85 -14.48
N GLN A 51 -22.87 -70.36 -13.37
CA GLN A 51 -23.15 -69.82 -12.04
C GLN A 51 -22.44 -68.48 -11.79
N GLN A 52 -21.19 -68.33 -12.25
CA GLN A 52 -20.44 -67.07 -12.17
C GLN A 52 -21.11 -65.97 -13.00
N ARG A 53 -21.51 -66.28 -14.23
CA ARG A 53 -22.26 -65.35 -15.10
C ARG A 53 -23.53 -64.87 -14.43
N LYS A 54 -24.35 -65.77 -13.86
CA LYS A 54 -25.56 -65.39 -13.13
C LYS A 54 -25.29 -64.48 -11.93
N THR A 55 -24.23 -64.77 -11.17
CA THR A 55 -23.87 -64.00 -9.97
C THR A 55 -23.40 -62.60 -10.37
N PHE A 56 -22.56 -62.49 -11.40
CA PHE A 56 -22.09 -61.23 -11.93
C PHE A 56 -23.21 -60.40 -12.55
N THR A 57 -24.10 -61.02 -13.34
CA THR A 57 -25.31 -60.36 -13.89
C THR A 57 -26.18 -59.79 -12.77
N ALA A 58 -26.41 -60.55 -11.70
CA ALA A 58 -27.18 -60.08 -10.54
C ALA A 58 -26.49 -58.88 -9.84
N TRP A 59 -25.17 -58.92 -9.72
CA TRP A 59 -24.38 -57.83 -9.17
C TRP A 59 -24.46 -56.56 -10.04
N CYS A 60 -24.22 -56.66 -11.35
CA CYS A 60 -24.37 -55.54 -12.28
C CYS A 60 -25.77 -54.93 -12.22
N ASN A 61 -26.81 -55.77 -12.16
CA ASN A 61 -28.21 -55.32 -12.06
C ASN A 61 -28.53 -54.64 -10.73
N SER A 62 -27.83 -54.96 -9.63
CA SER A 62 -27.97 -54.25 -8.36
C SER A 62 -27.56 -52.77 -8.48
N HIS A 63 -26.60 -52.47 -9.35
CA HIS A 63 -26.14 -51.11 -9.62
C HIS A 63 -26.96 -50.44 -10.73
N LEU A 64 -27.11 -51.09 -11.88
CA LEU A 64 -27.81 -50.54 -13.05
C LEU A 64 -29.29 -50.23 -12.81
N ARG A 65 -29.96 -50.94 -11.91
CA ARG A 65 -31.34 -50.61 -11.50
C ARG A 65 -31.48 -49.22 -10.92
N LYS A 66 -30.43 -48.69 -10.26
CA LYS A 66 -30.41 -47.31 -9.75
C LYS A 66 -30.45 -46.27 -10.87
N ALA A 67 -29.94 -46.63 -12.05
CA ALA A 67 -30.00 -45.83 -13.28
C ALA A 67 -31.19 -46.20 -14.19
N GLY A 68 -32.15 -47.02 -13.71
CA GLY A 68 -33.35 -47.39 -14.46
C GLY A 68 -33.12 -48.39 -15.59
N THR A 69 -32.01 -49.13 -15.59
CA THR A 69 -31.67 -50.11 -16.64
C THR A 69 -31.25 -51.47 -16.06
N GLN A 70 -31.13 -52.49 -16.92
CA GLN A 70 -30.67 -53.83 -16.56
C GLN A 70 -30.00 -54.55 -17.74
N ILE A 71 -29.27 -55.61 -17.42
CA ILE A 71 -28.66 -56.56 -18.35
C ILE A 71 -29.21 -57.97 -18.10
N GLU A 72 -29.38 -58.74 -19.17
CA GLU A 72 -29.79 -60.14 -19.14
C GLU A 72 -28.68 -61.04 -19.68
N ASN A 73 -27.99 -60.59 -20.73
CA ASN A 73 -26.87 -61.29 -21.36
C ASN A 73 -25.64 -60.38 -21.41
N ILE A 74 -24.62 -60.69 -20.60
CA ILE A 74 -23.39 -59.90 -20.46
C ILE A 74 -22.71 -59.65 -21.82
N ASP A 75 -22.68 -60.65 -22.70
CA ASP A 75 -21.95 -60.57 -23.97
C ASP A 75 -22.65 -59.70 -25.02
N GLU A 76 -23.98 -59.59 -24.94
CA GLU A 76 -24.80 -58.80 -25.88
C GLU A 76 -25.09 -57.40 -25.32
N ASP A 77 -25.45 -57.31 -24.05
CA ASP A 77 -25.88 -56.07 -23.41
C ASP A 77 -24.74 -55.09 -23.12
N PHE A 78 -23.50 -55.58 -22.96
CA PHE A 78 -22.32 -54.70 -22.84
C PHE A 78 -21.58 -54.51 -24.15
N ARG A 79 -22.04 -55.12 -25.24
CA ARG A 79 -21.33 -55.14 -26.53
C ARG A 79 -21.09 -53.76 -27.11
N ASP A 80 -22.04 -52.85 -26.95
CA ASP A 80 -21.94 -51.46 -27.42
C ASP A 80 -21.18 -50.54 -26.46
N GLY A 81 -20.77 -51.07 -25.29
CA GLY A 81 -20.05 -50.35 -24.25
C GLY A 81 -20.87 -49.35 -23.45
N LEU A 82 -22.12 -49.04 -23.84
CA LEU A 82 -22.93 -47.99 -23.20
C LEU A 82 -23.36 -48.39 -21.79
N LYS A 83 -23.90 -49.59 -21.63
CA LYS A 83 -24.29 -50.10 -20.30
C LYS A 83 -23.08 -50.36 -19.41
N LEU A 84 -21.92 -50.67 -19.99
CA LEU A 84 -20.68 -50.91 -19.24
C LEU A 84 -20.11 -49.60 -18.68
N MET A 85 -20.06 -48.55 -19.50
CA MET A 85 -19.68 -47.21 -19.04
C MET A 85 -20.63 -46.70 -17.96
N LEU A 86 -21.94 -46.88 -18.14
CA LEU A 86 -22.93 -46.51 -17.13
C LEU A 86 -22.78 -47.31 -15.84
N LEU A 87 -22.49 -48.63 -15.92
CA LEU A 87 -22.22 -49.44 -14.73
C LEU A 87 -21.00 -48.91 -13.97
N LEU A 88 -19.90 -48.60 -14.68
CA LEU A 88 -18.69 -48.04 -14.10
C LEU A 88 -18.97 -46.67 -13.46
N GLU A 89 -19.68 -45.80 -14.15
CA GLU A 89 -20.10 -44.49 -13.65
C GLU A 89 -20.98 -44.61 -12.40
N VAL A 90 -21.96 -45.52 -12.38
CA VAL A 90 -22.81 -45.74 -11.21
C VAL A 90 -22.02 -46.32 -10.03
N ILE A 91 -20.98 -47.13 -10.29
CA ILE A 91 -20.10 -47.65 -9.24
C ILE A 91 -19.15 -46.56 -8.71
N GLU A 92 -18.64 -45.69 -9.59
CA GLU A 92 -17.73 -44.60 -9.23
C GLU A 92 -18.45 -43.41 -8.57
N LEU A 93 -19.64 -43.04 -9.04
CA LEU A 93 -20.47 -41.96 -8.48
C LEU A 93 -21.16 -42.34 -7.17
N ASP A 94 -21.40 -43.64 -6.93
CA ASP A 94 -21.93 -44.18 -5.68
C ASP A 94 -20.81 -44.57 -4.72
N TYR A 95 -19.74 -43.76 -4.67
CA TYR A 95 -18.73 -43.86 -3.62
C TYR A 95 -19.44 -43.83 -2.26
N TYR A 96 -19.25 -44.88 -1.47
CA TYR A 96 -20.03 -45.15 -0.25
C TYR A 96 -20.00 -44.00 0.78
N ASP A 97 -18.98 -43.13 0.71
CA ASP A 97 -18.79 -41.97 1.59
C ASP A 97 -18.92 -40.62 0.84
N SER A 98 -19.49 -40.63 -0.37
CA SER A 98 -19.66 -39.43 -1.22
C SER A 98 -20.36 -38.29 -0.50
N HIS A 99 -21.34 -38.59 0.35
CA HIS A 99 -22.04 -37.58 1.14
C HIS A 99 -21.11 -36.85 2.12
N ASN A 100 -20.24 -37.56 2.83
CA ASN A 100 -19.29 -36.93 3.77
C ASN A 100 -18.18 -36.18 3.04
N VAL A 101 -17.69 -36.72 1.91
CA VAL A 101 -16.71 -36.04 1.05
C VAL A 101 -17.30 -34.75 0.47
N ASN A 102 -18.52 -34.78 -0.05
CA ASN A 102 -19.21 -33.59 -0.59
C ASN A 102 -19.52 -32.58 0.51
N THR A 103 -19.95 -33.03 1.68
CA THR A 103 -20.16 -32.15 2.86
C THR A 103 -18.86 -31.47 3.28
N ARG A 104 -17.74 -32.20 3.26
CA ARG A 104 -16.41 -31.64 3.53
C ARG A 104 -15.97 -30.68 2.42
N CYS A 105 -16.18 -31.03 1.16
CA CYS A 105 -15.88 -30.18 0.00
C CYS A 105 -16.65 -28.85 0.09
N GLN A 106 -17.94 -28.90 0.39
CA GLN A 106 -18.77 -27.71 0.57
C GLN A 106 -18.23 -26.81 1.69
N LYS A 107 -17.88 -27.38 2.85
CA LYS A 107 -17.25 -26.60 3.94
C LYS A 107 -15.96 -25.92 3.50
N ILE A 108 -15.15 -26.59 2.66
CA ILE A 108 -13.92 -26.01 2.11
C ILE A 108 -14.24 -24.88 1.13
N CYS A 109 -15.24 -25.04 0.24
CA CYS A 109 -15.70 -23.99 -0.66
C CYS A 109 -16.23 -22.78 0.11
N ASP A 110 -17.10 -22.99 1.10
CA ASP A 110 -17.64 -21.92 1.94
C ASP A 110 -16.52 -21.17 2.68
N GLN A 111 -15.54 -21.91 3.21
CA GLN A 111 -14.35 -21.32 3.84
C GLN A 111 -13.48 -20.55 2.86
N TRP A 112 -13.32 -21.05 1.63
CA TRP A 112 -12.56 -20.40 0.57
C TRP A 112 -13.20 -19.07 0.16
N ASP A 113 -14.52 -19.04 -0.01
CA ASP A 113 -15.28 -17.83 -0.33
C ASP A 113 -15.22 -16.80 0.81
N ALA A 114 -15.34 -17.27 2.06
CA ALA A 114 -15.17 -16.44 3.24
C ALA A 114 -13.74 -15.87 3.34
N LEU A 115 -12.71 -16.69 3.08
CA LEU A 115 -11.32 -16.27 3.06
C LEU A 115 -11.06 -15.23 1.97
N GLY A 116 -11.66 -15.41 0.79
CA GLY A 116 -11.62 -14.44 -0.30
C GLY A 116 -12.19 -13.08 0.13
N SER A 117 -13.38 -13.09 0.74
CA SER A 117 -14.06 -11.90 1.24
C SER A 117 -13.28 -11.20 2.37
N LEU A 118 -12.75 -11.96 3.33
CA LEU A 118 -11.90 -11.45 4.42
C LEU A 118 -10.60 -10.84 3.89
N THR A 119 -9.98 -11.47 2.89
CA THR A 119 -8.75 -10.98 2.27
C THR A 119 -9.00 -9.68 1.51
N HIS A 120 -10.11 -9.59 0.76
CA HIS A 120 -10.50 -8.38 0.07
C HIS A 120 -10.77 -7.22 1.04
N SER A 121 -11.59 -7.45 2.07
CA SER A 121 -11.89 -6.45 3.09
C SER A 121 -10.64 -6.00 3.85
N ARG A 122 -9.74 -6.92 4.18
CA ARG A 122 -8.44 -6.59 4.80
C ARG A 122 -7.60 -5.71 3.88
N ARG A 123 -7.52 -6.03 2.58
CA ARG A 123 -6.76 -5.24 1.60
C ARG A 123 -7.30 -3.82 1.52
N GLU A 124 -8.62 -3.65 1.37
CA GLU A 124 -9.25 -2.32 1.32
C GLU A 124 -9.01 -1.52 2.59
N ALA A 125 -9.09 -2.16 3.77
CA ALA A 125 -8.81 -1.49 5.04
C ALA A 125 -7.34 -1.05 5.16
N LEU A 126 -6.40 -1.87 4.67
CA LEU A 126 -4.97 -1.54 4.64
C LEU A 126 -4.68 -0.39 3.67
N GLU A 127 -5.20 -0.46 2.44
CA GLU A 127 -5.04 0.60 1.42
C GLU A 127 -5.64 1.94 1.91
N LYS A 128 -6.78 1.89 2.62
CA LYS A 128 -7.38 3.08 3.22
C LYS A 128 -6.48 3.66 4.31
N THR A 129 -5.93 2.82 5.18
CA THR A 129 -5.05 3.26 6.28
C THR A 129 -3.72 3.80 5.74
N GLU A 130 -3.15 3.15 4.73
CA GLU A 130 -1.94 3.60 4.02
C GLU A 130 -2.11 5.00 3.47
N LYS A 131 -3.19 5.27 2.71
CA LYS A 131 -3.49 6.61 2.19
C LYS A 131 -3.60 7.68 3.28
N GLN A 132 -4.12 7.32 4.45
CA GLN A 132 -4.23 8.25 5.58
C GLN A 132 -2.86 8.57 6.18
N LEU A 133 -1.99 7.55 6.31
CA LEU A 133 -0.62 7.74 6.77
C LEU A 133 0.21 8.55 5.78
N GLU A 134 0.06 8.31 4.48
CA GLU A 134 0.70 9.12 3.42
C GLU A 134 0.26 10.59 3.49
N ALA A 135 -1.04 10.84 3.69
CA ALA A 135 -1.55 12.20 3.85
C ALA A 135 -0.97 12.91 5.08
N ILE A 136 -0.89 12.21 6.23
CA ILE A 136 -0.26 12.73 7.45
C ILE A 136 1.22 13.02 7.22
N ASP A 137 1.94 12.11 6.57
CA ASP A 137 3.37 12.25 6.29
C ASP A 137 3.64 13.48 5.40
N GLN A 138 2.83 13.67 4.36
CA GLN A 138 2.91 14.84 3.48
C GLN A 138 2.67 16.15 4.24
N LEU A 139 1.69 16.19 5.16
CA LEU A 139 1.44 17.35 6.01
C LEU A 139 2.62 17.61 6.97
N HIS A 140 3.21 16.56 7.55
CA HIS A 140 4.40 16.69 8.38
C HIS A 140 5.59 17.27 7.60
N LEU A 141 5.80 16.82 6.37
CA LEU A 141 6.84 17.35 5.50
C LEU A 141 6.57 18.81 5.11
N GLU A 142 5.33 19.16 4.78
CA GLU A 142 4.96 20.54 4.47
C GLU A 142 5.17 21.47 5.67
N TYR A 143 4.73 21.05 6.85
CA TYR A 143 4.98 21.76 8.10
C TYR A 143 6.49 22.01 8.29
N ALA A 144 7.33 20.97 8.13
CA ALA A 144 8.77 21.10 8.33
C ALA A 144 9.41 22.09 7.34
N LYS A 145 8.99 22.03 6.07
CA LYS A 145 9.46 22.94 5.02
C LYS A 145 9.12 24.41 5.30
N ARG A 146 7.96 24.70 5.89
CA ARG A 146 7.53 26.07 6.21
C ARG A 146 8.05 26.55 7.57
N ALA A 147 8.05 25.66 8.57
CA ALA A 147 8.52 25.96 9.91
C ALA A 147 10.00 26.31 9.97
N ALA A 148 10.85 25.67 9.15
CA ALA A 148 12.29 25.95 9.15
C ALA A 148 12.65 27.41 8.78
N PRO A 149 12.24 27.95 7.61
CA PRO A 149 12.53 29.35 7.28
C PRO A 149 11.81 30.32 8.21
N PHE A 150 10.57 30.03 8.63
CA PHE A 150 9.85 30.88 9.58
C PHE A 150 10.56 30.94 10.95
N ASN A 151 11.07 29.81 11.43
CA ASN A 151 11.86 29.74 12.65
C ASN A 151 13.14 30.57 12.55
N ASN A 152 13.84 30.51 11.42
CA ASN A 152 15.04 31.32 11.20
C ASN A 152 14.71 32.81 11.14
N TRP A 153 13.60 33.18 10.47
CA TRP A 153 13.12 34.56 10.45
C TRP A 153 12.84 35.09 11.86
N MET A 154 12.20 34.29 12.72
CA MET A 154 11.95 34.69 14.11
C MET A 154 13.23 34.89 14.91
N GLU A 155 14.24 34.03 14.74
CA GLU A 155 15.54 34.19 15.39
C GLU A 155 16.24 35.48 14.94
N SER A 156 16.33 35.71 13.63
CA SER A 156 16.92 36.95 13.11
C SER A 156 16.15 38.20 13.55
N ALA A 157 14.81 38.15 13.57
CA ALA A 157 14.00 39.26 14.07
C ALA A 157 14.25 39.53 15.56
N MET A 158 14.42 38.49 16.39
CA MET A 158 14.78 38.67 17.80
C MET A 158 16.17 39.30 17.95
N GLU A 159 17.15 38.86 17.16
CA GLU A 159 18.50 39.46 17.12
C GLU A 159 18.45 40.94 16.74
N ASP A 160 17.78 41.28 15.64
CA ASP A 160 17.67 42.67 15.13
C ASP A 160 16.96 43.61 16.12
N LEU A 161 15.90 43.13 16.79
CA LEU A 161 15.18 43.93 17.79
C LEU A 161 16.03 44.22 19.02
N GLN A 162 16.96 43.33 19.35
CA GLN A 162 17.86 43.44 20.49
C GLN A 162 19.21 44.07 20.13
N ASP A 163 19.48 44.35 18.86
CA ASP A 163 20.76 44.87 18.40
C ASP A 163 21.06 46.25 19.00
N MET A 164 22.28 46.44 19.47
CA MET A 164 22.69 47.70 20.09
C MET A 164 23.03 48.72 19.00
N PHE A 165 22.42 49.89 19.05
CA PHE A 165 22.68 50.96 18.09
C PHE A 165 23.33 52.18 18.75
N ILE A 166 24.11 52.91 17.96
CA ILE A 166 24.74 54.18 18.35
C ILE A 166 24.51 55.17 17.20
N VAL A 167 23.92 56.32 17.52
CA VAL A 167 23.57 57.37 16.56
C VAL A 167 24.07 58.73 17.06
N HIS A 168 24.39 59.63 16.13
CA HIS A 168 24.97 60.94 16.44
C HIS A 168 24.20 62.11 15.80
N THR A 169 23.20 61.78 14.98
CA THR A 169 22.38 62.73 14.22
C THR A 169 20.90 62.36 14.27
N ILE A 170 20.03 63.34 14.00
CA ILE A 170 18.57 63.12 13.90
C ILE A 170 18.25 62.22 12.69
N GLU A 171 18.94 62.40 11.57
CA GLU A 171 18.70 61.64 10.34
C GLU A 171 18.98 60.13 10.54
N GLU A 172 20.04 59.77 11.27
CA GLU A 172 20.35 58.36 11.58
C GLU A 172 19.24 57.70 12.42
N ILE A 173 18.75 58.37 13.47
CA ILE A 173 17.69 57.80 14.32
C ILE A 173 16.34 57.73 13.58
N GLU A 174 16.02 58.71 12.74
CA GLU A 174 14.84 58.67 11.87
C GLU A 174 14.92 57.51 10.87
N GLY A 175 16.12 57.23 10.34
CA GLY A 175 16.37 56.05 9.51
C GLY A 175 16.08 54.73 10.23
N LEU A 176 16.54 54.59 11.47
CA LEU A 176 16.28 53.40 12.29
C LEU A 176 14.79 53.24 12.65
N ILE A 177 14.09 54.33 12.96
CA ILE A 177 12.65 54.32 13.21
C ILE A 177 11.89 53.88 11.95
N SER A 178 12.23 54.45 10.79
CA SER A 178 11.61 54.07 9.51
C SER A 178 11.82 52.59 9.18
N ALA A 179 13.04 52.07 9.38
CA ALA A 179 13.33 50.64 9.21
C ALA A 179 12.50 49.77 10.17
N HIS A 180 12.35 50.19 11.43
CA HIS A 180 11.53 49.48 12.41
C HIS A 180 10.04 49.50 12.06
N ASP A 181 9.51 50.62 11.54
CA ASP A 181 8.14 50.72 11.06
C ASP A 181 7.88 49.81 9.84
N GLN A 182 8.85 49.73 8.92
CA GLN A 182 8.80 48.77 7.81
C GLN A 182 8.77 47.32 8.33
N PHE A 183 9.62 46.98 9.30
CA PHE A 183 9.57 45.66 9.95
C PHE A 183 8.19 45.39 10.57
N LYS A 184 7.62 46.33 11.34
CA LYS A 184 6.29 46.19 11.95
C LYS A 184 5.19 45.97 10.90
N SER A 185 5.31 46.58 9.73
CA SER A 185 4.36 46.37 8.62
C SER A 185 4.34 44.93 8.09
N THR A 186 5.41 44.15 8.30
CA THR A 186 5.49 42.73 7.91
C THR A 186 4.90 41.77 8.94
N LEU A 187 4.67 42.22 10.19
CA LEU A 187 4.19 41.36 11.27
C LEU A 187 2.82 40.71 11.00
N PRO A 188 1.82 41.39 10.40
CA PRO A 188 0.55 40.76 10.07
C PRO A 188 0.72 39.59 9.08
N ASP A 189 1.65 39.71 8.14
CA ASP A 189 1.93 38.68 7.15
C ASP A 189 2.66 37.50 7.78
N ALA A 190 3.59 37.78 8.69
CA ALA A 190 4.25 36.77 9.50
C ALA A 190 3.27 36.02 10.41
N ASP A 191 2.26 36.70 10.98
CA ASP A 191 1.23 36.04 11.80
C ASP A 191 0.31 35.15 10.95
N ARG A 192 -0.01 35.57 9.72
CA ARG A 192 -0.73 34.72 8.75
C ARG A 192 0.06 33.46 8.41
N GLU A 193 1.38 33.58 8.22
CA GLU A 193 2.25 32.43 7.99
C GLU A 193 2.28 31.50 9.21
N ARG A 194 2.39 32.06 10.43
CA ARG A 194 2.32 31.29 11.68
C ARG A 194 1.04 30.49 11.77
N GLU A 195 -0.12 31.12 11.57
CA GLU A 195 -1.42 30.45 11.64
C GLU A 195 -1.56 29.37 10.57
N ALA A 196 -1.06 29.60 9.36
CA ALA A 196 -1.06 28.59 8.31
C ALA A 196 -0.17 27.38 8.64
N ILE A 197 1.01 27.59 9.23
CA ILE A 197 1.89 26.51 9.71
C ILE A 197 1.19 25.71 10.81
N LEU A 198 0.57 26.37 11.79
CA LEU A 198 -0.15 25.71 12.87
C LEU A 198 -1.40 24.96 12.37
N ALA A 199 -2.07 25.46 11.34
CA ALA A 199 -3.20 24.80 10.71
C ALA A 199 -2.81 23.45 10.09
N ILE A 200 -1.63 23.37 9.43
CA ILE A 200 -1.12 22.10 8.88
C ILE A 200 -0.93 21.06 9.99
N HIS A 201 -0.34 21.47 11.12
CA HIS A 201 -0.17 20.58 12.28
C HIS A 201 -1.51 20.10 12.85
N LYS A 202 -2.47 21.02 13.03
CA LYS A 202 -3.82 20.69 13.50
C LYS A 202 -4.54 19.73 12.55
N GLU A 203 -4.37 19.90 11.24
CA GLU A 203 -4.97 19.03 10.23
C GLU A 203 -4.38 17.61 10.29
N ALA A 204 -3.06 17.47 10.45
CA ALA A 204 -2.43 16.17 10.64
C ALA A 204 -2.95 15.45 11.90
N GLN A 205 -3.11 16.19 13.01
CA GLN A 205 -3.73 15.66 14.23
C GLN A 205 -5.18 15.24 14.02
N ARG A 206 -5.98 16.07 13.33
CA ARG A 206 -7.38 15.77 13.01
C ARG A 206 -7.54 14.50 12.18
N ILE A 207 -6.70 14.29 11.17
CA ILE A 207 -6.71 13.06 10.36
C ILE A 207 -6.37 11.86 11.22
N ALA A 208 -5.38 11.95 12.10
CA ALA A 208 -5.02 10.85 12.98
C ALA A 208 -6.13 10.51 13.99
N GLU A 209 -6.71 11.52 14.65
CA GLU A 209 -7.79 11.35 15.62
C GLU A 209 -9.04 10.74 14.99
N SER A 210 -9.46 11.25 13.83
CA SER A 210 -10.65 10.76 13.11
C SER A 210 -10.52 9.31 12.62
N ASN A 211 -9.30 8.80 12.49
CA ASN A 211 -9.01 7.44 12.04
C ASN A 211 -8.42 6.55 13.14
N HIS A 212 -8.42 7.01 14.39
CA HIS A 212 -7.86 6.29 15.55
C HIS A 212 -6.40 5.85 15.37
N ILE A 213 -5.63 6.60 14.58
CA ILE A 213 -4.21 6.36 14.34
C ILE A 213 -3.42 6.93 15.52
N LYS A 214 -2.61 6.09 16.18
CA LYS A 214 -1.66 6.57 17.20
C LYS A 214 -0.48 7.24 16.51
N LEU A 215 -0.48 8.57 16.47
CA LEU A 215 0.70 9.33 16.07
C LEU A 215 1.81 9.15 17.11
N SER A 216 3.01 8.81 16.66
CA SER A 216 4.22 9.07 17.43
C SER A 216 4.32 10.58 17.60
N GLY A 217 4.32 11.07 18.84
CA GLY A 217 4.02 12.47 19.21
C GLY A 217 4.97 13.56 18.72
N SER A 218 5.82 13.32 17.72
CA SER A 218 6.71 14.31 17.13
C SER A 218 6.78 14.15 15.61
N ASN A 219 6.90 15.29 14.92
CA ASN A 219 7.17 15.33 13.49
C ASN A 219 8.58 14.76 13.22
N PRO A 220 8.75 13.78 12.30
CA PRO A 220 10.06 13.20 11.97
C PRO A 220 11.00 14.15 11.22
N TYR A 221 10.47 15.17 10.54
CA TYR A 221 11.23 16.00 9.61
C TYR A 221 11.74 17.31 10.20
N THR A 222 11.37 17.64 11.44
CA THR A 222 11.80 18.87 12.10
C THR A 222 11.73 18.74 13.62
N THR A 223 12.63 19.41 14.31
CA THR A 223 12.62 19.57 15.77
C THR A 223 11.78 20.76 16.23
N VAL A 224 11.34 21.61 15.30
CA VAL A 224 10.57 22.82 15.59
C VAL A 224 9.11 22.46 15.84
N THR A 225 8.70 22.39 17.10
CA THR A 225 7.33 22.09 17.48
C THR A 225 6.42 23.32 17.44
N PRO A 226 5.08 23.14 17.35
CA PRO A 226 4.12 24.24 17.45
C PRO A 226 4.31 25.10 18.71
N GLN A 227 4.69 24.49 19.83
CA GLN A 227 4.97 25.17 21.09
C GLN A 227 6.21 26.06 20.98
N ILE A 228 7.27 25.59 20.32
CA ILE A 228 8.47 26.39 20.06
C ILE A 228 8.12 27.60 19.18
N ILE A 229 7.32 27.41 18.13
CA ILE A 229 6.87 28.49 17.25
C ILE A 229 6.11 29.57 18.04
N ASN A 230 5.10 29.17 18.82
CA ASN A 230 4.32 30.12 19.61
C ASN A 230 5.17 30.85 20.66
N SER A 231 6.08 30.14 21.34
CA SER A 231 6.96 30.76 22.33
C SER A 231 7.91 31.79 21.70
N LYS A 232 8.47 31.51 20.51
CA LYS A 232 9.33 32.47 19.79
C LYS A 232 8.52 33.66 19.27
N TRP A 233 7.34 33.41 18.73
CA TRP A 233 6.44 34.47 18.29
C TRP A 233 6.07 35.43 19.43
N GLU A 234 5.73 34.91 20.61
CA GLU A 234 5.45 35.72 21.80
C GLU A 234 6.65 36.58 22.20
N LYS A 235 7.88 36.04 22.11
CA LYS A 235 9.09 36.82 22.39
C LYS A 235 9.29 37.95 21.38
N VAL A 236 9.11 37.71 20.09
CA VAL A 236 9.16 38.75 19.05
C VAL A 236 8.14 39.85 19.37
N GLN A 237 6.89 39.48 19.65
CA GLN A 237 5.83 40.42 20.02
C GLN A 237 6.15 41.25 21.27
N GLN A 238 6.85 40.68 22.25
CA GLN A 238 7.29 41.40 23.45
C GLN A 238 8.49 42.34 23.20
N LEU A 239 9.34 42.03 22.22
CA LEU A 239 10.52 42.83 21.89
C LEU A 239 10.19 44.06 21.04
N VAL A 240 9.18 43.97 20.17
CA VAL A 240 8.71 45.09 19.34
C VAL A 240 8.47 46.39 20.15
N PRO A 241 7.58 46.41 21.17
CA PRO A 241 7.33 47.64 21.92
C PRO A 241 8.53 48.12 22.74
N LYS A 242 9.43 47.21 23.14
CA LYS A 242 10.68 47.58 23.82
C LYS A 242 11.62 48.29 22.86
N ARG A 243 11.69 47.83 21.61
CA ARG A 243 12.48 48.48 20.55
C ARG A 243 11.91 49.84 20.20
N ASP A 244 10.58 49.95 20.04
CA ASP A 244 9.89 51.23 19.85
C ASP A 244 10.28 52.24 20.95
N HIS A 245 10.22 51.83 22.21
CA HIS A 245 10.56 52.70 23.34
C HIS A 245 12.02 53.15 23.31
N ALA A 246 12.96 52.24 23.07
CA ALA A 246 14.39 52.56 22.99
C ALA A 246 14.70 53.55 21.85
N LEU A 247 14.06 53.39 20.68
CA LEU A 247 14.21 54.30 19.55
C LEU A 247 13.64 55.69 19.85
N LEU A 248 12.48 55.77 20.51
CA LEU A 248 11.87 57.04 20.91
C LEU A 248 12.69 57.80 21.95
N GLU A 249 13.24 57.09 22.95
CA GLU A 249 14.15 57.70 23.93
C GLU A 249 15.39 58.28 23.25
N GLU A 250 15.99 57.55 22.31
CA GLU A 250 17.16 58.04 21.59
C GLU A 250 16.82 59.21 20.65
N GLN A 251 15.66 59.18 19.99
CA GLN A 251 15.17 60.31 19.20
C GLN A 251 15.04 61.58 20.03
N SER A 252 14.45 61.48 21.23
CA SER A 252 14.31 62.60 22.16
C SER A 252 15.67 63.18 22.55
N LYS A 253 16.67 62.32 22.82
CA LYS A 253 18.04 62.75 23.11
C LYS A 253 18.67 63.48 21.92
N GLN A 254 18.55 62.95 20.71
CA GLN A 254 19.13 63.57 19.52
C GLN A 254 18.46 64.93 19.19
N GLN A 255 17.14 65.04 19.37
CA GLN A 255 16.43 66.32 19.25
C GLN A 255 16.90 67.35 20.28
N SER A 256 17.10 66.93 21.53
CA SER A 256 17.66 67.79 22.58
C SER A 256 19.08 68.24 22.26
N ASN A 257 19.93 67.32 21.77
CA ASN A 257 21.31 67.63 21.37
C ASN A 257 21.34 68.67 20.22
N GLU A 258 20.50 68.50 19.20
CA GLU A 258 20.39 69.45 18.10
C GLU A 258 19.87 70.81 18.56
N HIS A 259 18.92 70.85 19.50
CA HIS A 259 18.46 72.09 20.11
C HIS A 259 19.62 72.85 20.79
N LEU A 260 20.44 72.15 21.58
CA LEU A 260 21.61 72.74 22.22
C LEU A 260 22.65 73.25 21.21
N ARG A 261 22.91 72.48 20.14
CA ARG A 261 23.81 72.91 19.05
C ARG A 261 23.33 74.21 18.40
N ARG A 262 22.03 74.31 18.11
CA ARG A 262 21.41 75.52 17.53
C ARG A 262 21.45 76.70 18.48
N GLN A 263 21.18 76.50 19.78
CA GLN A 263 21.28 77.56 20.78
C GLN A 263 22.70 78.12 20.88
N PHE A 264 23.70 77.24 20.96
CA PHE A 264 25.11 77.64 20.99
C PHE A 264 25.48 78.41 19.73
N ALA A 265 25.15 77.88 18.55
CA ALA A 265 25.44 78.53 17.28
C ALA A 265 24.78 79.92 17.19
N SER A 266 23.52 80.06 17.62
CA SER A 266 22.83 81.35 17.62
C SER A 266 23.54 82.40 18.48
N GLN A 267 23.99 82.03 19.69
CA GLN A 267 24.71 82.96 20.57
C GLN A 267 26.12 83.26 20.05
N ALA A 268 26.86 82.23 19.64
CA ALA A 268 28.22 82.36 19.11
C ALA A 268 28.26 83.23 17.84
N ASN A 269 27.26 83.10 16.95
CA ASN A 269 27.15 83.89 15.74
C ASN A 269 26.83 85.38 15.99
N VAL A 270 26.32 85.73 17.17
CA VAL A 270 26.15 87.13 17.59
C VAL A 270 27.44 87.67 18.23
N VAL A 271 28.02 86.89 19.13
CA VAL A 271 29.20 87.31 19.92
C VAL A 271 30.47 87.37 19.05
N GLY A 272 30.66 86.43 18.14
CA GLY A 272 31.86 86.37 17.28
C GLY A 272 32.11 87.67 16.50
N PRO A 273 31.14 88.12 15.66
CA PRO A 273 31.25 89.40 14.97
C PRO A 273 31.42 90.60 15.91
N TRP A 274 30.75 90.60 17.06
CA TRP A 274 30.89 91.68 18.05
C TRP A 274 32.32 91.79 18.60
N ILE A 275 32.97 90.66 18.92
CA ILE A 275 34.38 90.65 19.35
C ILE A 275 35.26 91.19 18.23
N GLN A 276 35.03 90.76 16.98
CA GLN A 276 35.84 91.16 15.84
C GLN A 276 35.77 92.68 15.59
N THR A 277 34.57 93.27 15.65
CA THR A 277 34.39 94.73 15.55
C THR A 277 35.01 95.52 16.72
N LYS A 278 35.27 94.88 17.87
CA LYS A 278 35.92 95.52 19.02
C LYS A 278 37.45 95.38 19.04
N MET A 279 37.99 94.45 18.25
CA MET A 279 39.43 94.24 18.10
C MET A 279 40.03 95.02 16.92
N GLU A 280 39.20 95.47 15.98
CA GLU A 280 39.52 96.48 14.96
C GLU A 280 39.36 97.91 15.50
#